data_AF-A0A4E0QVY6-F1
#
_entry.id   AF-A0A4E0QVY6-F1
#
_cell.length_a   1.000
_cell.length_b   1.000
_cell.length_c   1.000
_cell.angle_alpha   90.00
_cell.angle_beta   90.00
_cell.angle_gamma   90.00
#
_symmetry.space_group_name_H-M   'P 1'
#
loop_
_entity.id
_entity.type
_entity.pdbx_description
1 polymer ?
#
loop_
_entity_poly.entity_id
_entity_poly.type
_entity_poly.pdbx_seq_one_letter_code
_entity_poly.pdbx_strand_id
1 'polypeptide(L)'
;MGLMGVPAANLHLVCRLNELQLDRNLLTCLPHALSVHRHLRLSVCDNAFVSMEADKPISVTVPSLKELASVICVRNFPSIPNLSEKIRAHLPWSLAVQFEVYRPCLRCRKSCGLNPTRILVPFPANSSLTCDLDNRPSLLAYLCSAHCVQLYQKNAWRYNL
;
A
#
# COMPACT_ATOMS: atom_id res chain seq x y z
N MET A 1 -11.82 -22.14 -0.32
CA MET A 1 -11.94 -20.68 -0.11
C MET A 1 -10.61 -20.19 0.41
N GLY A 2 -10.08 -19.08 -0.10
CA GLY A 2 -8.80 -18.49 0.34
C GLY A 2 -8.89 -16.96 0.37
N LEU A 3 -7.96 -16.31 1.07
CA LEU A 3 -7.89 -14.85 1.15
C LEU A 3 -7.49 -14.26 -0.20
N MET A 4 -8.24 -13.27 -0.69
CA MET A 4 -7.90 -12.52 -1.90
C MET A 4 -7.01 -11.30 -1.63
N GLY A 5 -6.87 -10.92 -0.35
CA GLY A 5 -6.05 -9.79 0.07
C GLY A 5 -5.84 -9.77 1.58
N VAL A 6 -4.78 -9.10 2.00
CA VAL A 6 -4.46 -8.89 3.43
C VAL A 6 -5.14 -7.61 3.92
N PRO A 7 -5.82 -7.62 5.08
CA PRO A 7 -6.36 -6.42 5.70
C PRO A 7 -5.25 -5.38 5.96
N ALA A 8 -5.34 -4.22 5.31
CA ALA A 8 -4.27 -3.22 5.32
C ALA A 8 -4.45 -2.10 6.37
N ALA A 9 -5.66 -1.93 6.92
CA ALA A 9 -5.96 -0.90 7.91
C ALA A 9 -5.15 -1.15 9.19
N ASN A 10 -4.48 -0.10 9.69
CA ASN A 10 -3.63 -0.13 10.90
C ASN A 10 -2.49 -1.16 10.90
N LEU A 11 -2.26 -1.91 9.80
CA LEU A 11 -1.26 -2.98 9.77
C LEU A 11 0.15 -2.47 10.06
N HIS A 12 0.46 -1.24 9.65
CA HIS A 12 1.72 -0.54 9.93
C HIS A 12 1.94 -0.19 11.42
N LEU A 13 0.89 -0.21 12.24
CA LEU A 13 0.93 0.10 13.67
C LEU A 13 1.12 -1.13 14.55
N VAL A 14 1.11 -2.32 13.96
CA VAL A 14 1.26 -3.58 14.71
C VAL A 14 2.75 -3.79 15.04
N CYS A 15 3.24 -3.10 16.08
CA CYS A 15 4.68 -3.03 16.41
C CYS A 15 5.34 -4.37 16.81
N ARG A 16 4.56 -5.43 17.04
CA ARG A 16 5.04 -6.76 17.46
C ARG A 16 4.76 -7.86 16.43
N LEU A 17 4.47 -7.49 15.19
CA LEU A 17 4.26 -8.45 14.11
C LEU A 17 5.60 -9.03 13.66
N ASN A 18 5.93 -10.21 14.19
CA ASN A 18 7.21 -10.88 13.93
C ASN A 18 7.09 -12.03 12.92
N GLU A 19 5.92 -12.64 12.82
CA GLU A 19 5.66 -13.76 11.92
C GLU A 19 4.26 -13.62 11.32
N LEU A 20 4.16 -13.91 10.01
CA LEU A 20 2.90 -13.92 9.28
C LEU A 20 2.95 -15.01 8.22
N GLN A 21 2.05 -15.98 8.33
CA GLN A 21 1.90 -17.09 7.38
C GLN A 21 0.64 -16.87 6.55
N LEU A 22 0.80 -16.80 5.23
CA LEU A 22 -0.26 -16.52 4.25
C LEU A 22 -0.22 -17.52 3.09
N ASP A 23 0.36 -18.70 3.31
CA ASP A 23 0.48 -19.72 2.29
C ASP A 23 -0.91 -20.21 1.81
N ARG A 24 -0.99 -20.69 0.56
CA ARG A 24 -2.19 -21.32 -0.03
C ARG A 24 -3.42 -20.42 -0.04
N ASN A 25 -3.21 -19.15 -0.38
CA ASN A 25 -4.28 -18.18 -0.55
C ASN A 25 -4.42 -17.76 -2.02
N LEU A 26 -5.25 -16.75 -2.27
CA LEU A 26 -5.50 -16.18 -3.60
C LEU A 26 -4.94 -14.76 -3.68
N LEU A 27 -3.82 -14.51 -2.99
CA LEU A 27 -3.20 -13.18 -2.94
C LEU A 27 -2.56 -12.84 -4.28
N THR A 28 -2.87 -11.65 -4.78
CA THR A 28 -2.29 -11.10 -6.02
C THR A 28 -1.21 -10.06 -5.75
N CYS A 29 -1.26 -9.41 -4.59
CA CYS A 29 -0.26 -8.48 -4.09
C CYS A 29 -0.36 -8.34 -2.57
N LEU A 30 0.67 -7.76 -1.97
CA LEU A 30 0.77 -7.49 -0.54
C LEU A 30 0.62 -5.98 -0.26
N PRO A 31 0.02 -5.56 0.87
CA PRO A 31 -0.12 -4.15 1.21
C PRO A 31 1.23 -3.53 1.55
N HIS A 32 1.45 -2.27 1.14
CA HIS A 32 2.69 -1.52 1.46
C HIS A 32 3.03 -1.50 2.96
N ALA A 33 2.02 -1.57 3.83
CA ALA A 33 2.20 -1.62 5.27
C ALA A 33 3.10 -2.76 5.75
N LEU A 34 3.23 -3.87 5.02
CA LEU A 34 4.15 -4.93 5.41
C LEU A 34 5.63 -4.54 5.25
N SER A 35 5.94 -3.58 4.37
CA SER A 35 7.31 -3.10 4.15
C SER A 35 7.90 -2.35 5.35
N VAL A 36 7.07 -1.87 6.29
CA VAL A 36 7.58 -1.19 7.49
C VAL A 36 8.09 -2.18 8.54
N HIS A 37 7.66 -3.45 8.47
CA HIS A 37 8.02 -4.50 9.43
C HIS A 37 9.31 -5.19 9.01
N ARG A 38 10.46 -4.53 9.23
CA ARG A 38 11.78 -5.00 8.79
C ARG A 38 12.20 -6.37 9.32
N HIS A 39 11.64 -6.80 10.45
CA HIS A 39 11.97 -8.07 11.10
C HIS A 39 10.89 -9.15 10.91
N LEU A 40 9.89 -8.88 10.07
CA LEU A 40 8.82 -9.83 9.80
C LEU A 40 9.36 -11.05 9.05
N ARG A 41 9.05 -12.24 9.59
CA ARG A 41 9.11 -13.52 8.87
C ARG A 41 7.80 -13.74 8.15
N LEU A 42 7.84 -13.69 6.82
CA LEU A 42 6.65 -13.75 5.98
C LEU A 42 6.70 -15.00 5.11
N SER A 43 5.66 -15.84 5.19
CA SER A 43 5.48 -16.98 4.27
C SER A 43 4.26 -16.73 3.38
N VAL A 44 4.43 -16.87 2.07
CA VAL A 44 3.40 -16.59 1.06
C VAL A 44 3.39 -17.60 -0.10
N CYS A 45 3.87 -18.82 0.11
CA CYS A 45 3.88 -19.89 -0.89
C CYS A 45 2.46 -20.21 -1.40
N ASP A 46 2.35 -20.78 -2.59
CA ASP A 46 1.08 -21.21 -3.19
C ASP A 46 0.06 -20.06 -3.34
N ASN A 47 0.51 -18.86 -3.73
CA ASN A 47 -0.34 -17.72 -4.08
C ASN A 47 -0.19 -17.36 -5.57
N ALA A 48 -1.03 -16.49 -6.12
CA ALA A 48 -0.99 -16.08 -7.53
C ALA A 48 -0.55 -14.62 -7.67
N PHE A 49 0.69 -14.31 -7.29
CA PHE A 49 1.18 -12.94 -7.34
C PHE A 49 1.29 -12.44 -8.77
N VAL A 50 0.81 -11.22 -9.00
CA VAL A 50 0.85 -10.61 -10.32
C VAL A 50 2.26 -10.06 -10.56
N SER A 51 2.85 -10.48 -11.68
CA SER A 51 4.12 -9.94 -12.16
C SER A 51 3.96 -8.45 -12.52
N MET A 52 5.07 -7.71 -12.48
CA MET A 52 5.12 -6.29 -12.86
C MET A 52 4.88 -6.12 -14.36
N GLU A 53 3.66 -6.32 -14.85
CA GLU A 53 3.34 -5.99 -16.23
C GLU A 53 3.24 -4.47 -16.40
N ALA A 54 3.97 -3.99 -17.41
CA ALA A 54 4.25 -2.60 -17.69
C ALA A 54 2.96 -1.76 -17.74
N ASP A 55 2.97 -0.69 -16.93
CA ASP A 55 2.22 0.55 -17.03
C ASP A 55 1.07 0.55 -18.07
N LYS A 56 -0.16 0.26 -17.62
CA LYS A 56 -1.30 0.91 -18.28
C LYS A 56 -1.19 2.41 -18.01
N PRO A 57 -1.27 3.27 -19.04
CA PRO A 57 -1.24 4.71 -18.83
C PRO A 57 -2.35 5.07 -17.86
N ILE A 58 -1.96 5.73 -16.77
CA ILE A 58 -2.88 6.21 -15.75
C ILE A 58 -3.75 7.24 -16.45
N SER A 59 -5.02 6.88 -16.70
CA SER A 59 -6.01 7.83 -17.17
C SER A 59 -6.07 8.95 -16.14
N VAL A 60 -5.60 10.14 -16.53
CA VAL A 60 -5.61 11.34 -15.69
C VAL A 60 -7.06 11.80 -15.62
N THR A 61 -7.82 11.15 -14.75
CA THR A 61 -9.17 11.56 -14.41
C THR A 61 -9.10 12.79 -13.53
N VAL A 62 -10.00 13.75 -13.77
CA VAL A 62 -10.12 14.93 -12.90
C VAL A 62 -10.48 14.45 -11.49
N PRO A 63 -9.70 14.82 -10.46
CA PRO A 63 -10.00 14.37 -9.10
C PRO A 63 -11.35 14.88 -8.66
N SER A 64 -12.17 13.98 -8.10
CA SER A 64 -13.41 14.34 -7.44
C SER A 64 -13.14 15.22 -6.20
N LEU A 65 -14.14 16.00 -5.77
CA LEU A 65 -14.06 16.78 -4.53
C LEU A 65 -13.70 15.90 -3.32
N LYS A 66 -14.23 14.67 -3.28
CA LYS A 66 -13.91 13.68 -2.25
C LYS A 66 -12.42 13.33 -2.22
N GLU A 67 -11.80 13.18 -3.39
CA GLU A 67 -10.38 12.86 -3.50
C GLU A 67 -9.52 14.03 -3.04
N LEU A 68 -9.84 15.25 -3.48
CA LEU A 68 -9.15 16.46 -3.04
C LEU A 68 -9.26 16.65 -1.52
N ALA A 69 -10.48 16.55 -0.97
CA ALA A 69 -10.72 16.65 0.47
C ALA A 69 -9.96 15.58 1.25
N SER A 70 -9.91 14.34 0.73
CA SER A 70 -9.17 13.26 1.39
C SER A 70 -7.66 13.53 1.47
N VAL A 71 -7.07 14.11 0.41
CA VAL A 71 -5.66 14.49 0.38
C VAL A 71 -5.36 15.62 1.36
N ILE A 72 -6.24 16.62 1.43
CA ILE A 72 -6.13 17.74 2.39
C ILE A 72 -6.21 17.21 3.82
N CYS A 73 -7.17 16.30 4.10
CA CYS A 73 -7.36 15.70 5.41
C CYS A 73 -6.09 14.96 5.88
N VAL A 74 -5.58 14.00 5.09
CA VAL A 74 -4.40 13.22 5.52
C VAL A 74 -3.10 14.02 5.63
N ARG A 75 -3.00 15.16 4.93
CA ARG A 75 -1.78 15.99 4.92
C ARG A 75 -1.76 17.05 6.01
N ASN A 76 -2.90 17.65 6.32
CA ASN A 76 -3.00 18.65 7.39
C ASN A 76 -3.18 18.03 8.76
N PHE A 77 -3.53 16.75 8.81
CA PHE A 77 -3.54 15.96 10.03
C PHE A 77 -2.57 14.78 9.90
N PRO A 78 -1.24 15.01 9.77
CA PRO A 78 -0.24 13.96 9.55
C PRO A 78 0.11 13.18 10.83
N SER A 79 -0.16 13.75 12.01
CA SER A 79 0.05 13.14 13.34
C SER A 79 -0.95 12.03 13.66
N ILE A 80 -1.51 11.42 12.64
CA ILE A 80 -2.63 10.50 12.69
C ILE A 80 -2.13 9.13 12.21
N PRO A 81 -1.45 8.37 13.08
CA PRO A 81 -1.71 6.95 13.18
C PRO A 81 -3.13 6.68 13.72
N ASN A 82 -3.93 7.71 14.02
CA ASN A 82 -5.34 7.63 14.34
C ASN A 82 -6.01 8.88 13.79
N LEU A 83 -6.99 8.76 12.89
CA LEU A 83 -7.95 9.85 12.69
C LEU A 83 -8.33 10.25 14.11
N SER A 84 -8.09 11.50 14.52
CA SER A 84 -8.30 11.89 15.91
C SER A 84 -9.65 11.32 16.30
N GLU A 85 -9.77 10.65 17.45
CA GLU A 85 -10.98 9.87 17.75
C GLU A 85 -12.26 10.65 17.47
N LYS A 86 -12.18 11.98 17.65
CA LYS A 86 -13.16 12.99 17.20
C LYS A 86 -13.52 12.91 15.72
N ILE A 87 -12.57 13.01 14.78
CA ILE A 87 -12.88 12.87 13.35
C ILE A 87 -13.35 11.43 13.04
N ARG A 88 -12.73 10.40 13.66
CA ARG A 88 -13.14 8.99 13.44
C ARG A 88 -14.61 8.76 13.81
N ALA A 89 -15.04 9.31 14.95
CA ALA A 89 -16.41 9.19 15.46
C ALA A 89 -17.46 9.84 14.55
N HIS A 90 -17.05 10.78 13.69
CA HIS A 90 -17.95 11.49 12.78
C HIS A 90 -17.89 10.97 11.34
N LEU A 91 -16.98 10.06 11.01
CA LEU A 91 -16.94 9.44 9.69
C LEU A 91 -17.75 8.13 9.65
N PRO A 92 -18.41 7.82 8.53
CA PRO A 92 -18.90 6.48 8.29
C PRO A 92 -17.77 5.46 8.44
N TRP A 93 -18.04 4.32 9.09
CA TRP A 93 -17.03 3.28 9.37
C TRP A 93 -16.23 2.88 8.11
N SER A 94 -16.91 2.70 6.98
CA SER A 94 -16.28 2.32 5.71
C SER A 94 -15.26 3.35 5.21
N LEU A 95 -15.45 4.62 5.57
CA LEU A 95 -14.53 5.70 5.23
C LEU A 95 -13.38 5.78 6.26
N ALA A 96 -13.68 5.60 7.54
CA ALA A 96 -12.68 5.56 8.61
C ALA A 96 -11.63 4.47 8.35
N VAL A 97 -12.06 3.24 8.05
CA VAL A 97 -11.16 2.12 7.74
C VAL A 97 -10.27 2.42 6.53
N GLN A 98 -10.79 3.12 5.52
CA GLN A 98 -9.97 3.49 4.36
C GLN A 98 -8.89 4.51 4.72
N PHE A 99 -9.12 5.43 5.66
CA PHE A 99 -8.09 6.36 6.12
C PHE A 99 -6.99 5.71 6.96
N GLU A 100 -7.27 4.54 7.55
CA GLU A 100 -6.32 3.78 8.37
C GLU A 100 -5.33 2.95 7.54
N VAL A 101 -5.51 2.89 6.22
CA VAL A 101 -4.57 2.23 5.31
C VAL A 101 -3.30 3.08 5.17
N TYR A 102 -2.16 2.46 5.43
CA TYR A 102 -0.85 3.09 5.27
C TYR A 102 -0.52 3.32 3.79
N ARG A 103 -0.68 4.57 3.33
CA ARG A 103 -0.47 4.95 1.92
C ARG A 103 0.56 6.07 1.79
N PRO A 104 1.82 5.89 2.20
CA PRO A 104 2.84 6.87 1.87
C PRO A 104 3.02 6.90 0.35
N CYS A 105 3.17 8.10 -0.21
CA CYS A 105 3.56 8.24 -1.59
C CYS A 105 4.98 7.70 -1.77
N LEU A 106 5.17 6.75 -2.69
CA LEU A 106 6.48 6.15 -2.97
C LEU A 106 7.50 7.22 -3.37
N ARG A 107 7.05 8.30 -4.02
CA ARG A 107 7.91 9.39 -4.51
C ARG A 107 8.17 10.47 -3.46
N CYS A 108 7.13 11.14 -2.98
CA CYS A 108 7.28 12.32 -2.11
C CYS A 108 7.17 12.00 -0.62
N ARG A 109 6.92 10.74 -0.25
CA ARG A 109 6.77 10.23 1.12
C ARG A 109 5.60 10.81 1.93
N LYS A 110 4.89 11.82 1.42
CA LYS A 110 3.66 12.34 2.02
C LYS A 110 2.53 11.32 1.91
N SER A 111 1.63 11.31 2.89
CA SER A 111 0.43 10.48 2.88
C SER A 111 -0.48 10.80 1.67
N CYS A 112 -0.92 9.74 1.00
CA CYS A 112 -1.91 9.76 -0.07
C CYS A 112 -3.34 9.79 0.49
N GLY A 113 -4.25 10.43 -0.25
CA GLY A 113 -5.69 10.39 0.03
C GLY A 113 -6.31 9.02 -0.30
N LEU A 114 -7.63 8.99 -0.50
CA LEU A 114 -8.38 7.72 -0.60
C LEU A 114 -8.12 6.95 -1.91
N ASN A 115 -7.94 7.67 -3.02
CA ASN A 115 -7.74 7.09 -4.35
C ASN A 115 -6.43 7.58 -4.99
N PRO A 116 -5.27 7.22 -4.43
CA PRO A 116 -4.02 7.45 -5.13
C PRO A 116 -3.93 6.54 -6.34
N THR A 117 -3.08 6.91 -7.28
CA THR A 117 -2.57 5.96 -8.25
C THR A 117 -1.89 4.81 -7.52
N ARG A 118 -2.23 3.58 -7.91
CA ARG A 118 -1.70 2.34 -7.35
C ARG A 118 -0.75 1.71 -8.37
N ILE A 119 0.38 1.24 -7.89
CA ILE A 119 1.39 0.54 -8.69
C ILE A 119 1.87 -0.69 -7.93
N LEU A 120 2.39 -1.68 -8.64
CA LEU A 120 3.09 -2.81 -8.04
C LEU A 120 4.59 -2.54 -8.05
N VAL A 121 5.25 -2.84 -6.95
CA VAL A 121 6.72 -2.80 -6.81
C VAL A 121 7.22 -4.10 -6.19
N PRO A 122 8.49 -4.49 -6.39
CA PRO A 122 9.03 -5.70 -5.78
C PRO A 122 8.94 -5.64 -4.25
N PHE A 123 8.76 -6.80 -3.61
CA PHE A 123 8.90 -6.89 -2.17
C PHE A 123 10.37 -6.67 -1.76
N PRO A 124 10.67 -5.88 -0.71
CA PRO A 124 12.03 -5.56 -0.31
C PRO A 124 12.87 -6.81 0.00
N ALA A 125 14.08 -6.87 -0.55
CA ALA A 125 15.00 -8.01 -0.40
C ALA A 125 15.55 -8.20 1.03
N ASN A 126 15.41 -7.20 1.91
CA ASN A 126 15.91 -7.22 3.28
C ASN A 126 14.97 -7.89 4.30
N SER A 127 13.95 -8.61 3.82
CA SER A 127 12.94 -9.28 4.62
C SER A 127 13.18 -10.78 4.72
N SER A 128 12.74 -11.40 5.82
CA SER A 128 12.75 -12.86 5.96
C SER A 128 11.55 -13.44 5.23
N LEU A 129 11.64 -13.51 3.90
CA LEU A 129 10.57 -13.95 3.01
C LEU A 129 10.75 -15.41 2.58
N THR A 130 9.70 -16.20 2.76
CA THR A 130 9.53 -17.55 2.20
C THR A 130 8.46 -17.48 1.11
N CYS A 131 8.85 -17.74 -0.14
CA CYS A 131 7.95 -17.72 -1.29
C CYS A 131 8.42 -18.68 -2.37
N ASP A 132 7.56 -18.92 -3.37
CA ASP A 132 7.91 -19.71 -4.55
C ASP A 132 8.94 -18.96 -5.41
N LEU A 133 9.94 -19.69 -5.93
CA LEU A 133 11.09 -19.10 -6.62
C LEU A 133 10.70 -18.24 -7.84
N ASP A 134 9.74 -18.73 -8.63
CA ASP A 134 9.30 -18.10 -9.88
C ASP A 134 8.09 -17.16 -9.69
N ASN A 135 7.64 -16.97 -8.45
CA ASN A 135 6.43 -16.23 -8.13
C ASN A 135 6.64 -15.37 -6.87
N ARG A 136 7.60 -14.45 -6.97
CA ARG A 136 7.90 -13.51 -5.89
C ARG A 136 6.73 -12.54 -5.67
N PRO A 137 6.46 -12.17 -4.41
CA PRO A 137 5.39 -11.24 -4.09
C PRO A 137 5.71 -9.81 -4.55
N SER A 138 4.65 -9.10 -4.92
CA SER A 138 4.65 -7.67 -5.22
C SER A 138 3.96 -6.88 -4.12
N LEU A 139 4.45 -5.68 -3.82
CA LEU A 139 3.80 -4.70 -2.94
C LEU A 139 2.92 -3.74 -3.73
N LEU A 140 1.72 -3.48 -3.22
CA LEU A 140 0.87 -2.40 -3.67
C LEU A 140 1.37 -1.06 -3.12
N ALA A 141 2.05 -0.27 -3.94
CA ALA A 141 2.53 1.07 -3.60
C ALA A 141 1.66 2.17 -4.21
N TYR A 142 1.88 3.42 -3.77
CA TYR A 142 0.98 4.54 -4.04
C TYR A 142 1.71 5.78 -4.56
N LEU A 143 1.08 6.52 -5.47
CA LEU A 143 1.55 7.81 -5.97
C LEU A 143 0.43 8.84 -5.84
N CYS A 144 0.74 9.98 -5.20
CA CYS A 144 -0.30 10.92 -4.76
C CYS A 144 -0.78 11.93 -5.82
N SER A 145 -0.12 12.02 -6.97
CA SER A 145 -0.42 13.01 -8.00
C SER A 145 0.18 12.65 -9.35
N ALA A 146 -0.35 13.23 -10.44
CA ALA A 146 0.22 13.14 -11.78
C ALA A 146 1.71 13.51 -11.83
N HIS A 147 2.14 14.50 -11.04
CA HIS A 147 3.56 14.86 -10.93
C HIS A 147 4.41 13.72 -10.33
N CYS A 148 3.93 13.06 -9.25
CA CYS A 148 4.64 11.91 -8.67
C CYS A 148 4.67 10.72 -9.63
N VAL A 149 3.60 10.52 -10.40
CA VAL A 149 3.52 9.52 -11.48
C VAL A 149 4.56 9.77 -12.56
N GLN A 150 4.58 10.96 -13.14
CA GLN A 150 5.54 11.32 -14.18
C GLN A 150 6.99 11.15 -13.70
N LEU A 151 7.28 11.55 -12.45
CA LEU A 151 8.62 11.37 -11.88
C LEU A 151 8.96 9.91 -11.60
N TYR A 152 7.99 9.09 -11.21
CA TYR A 152 8.16 7.64 -11.06
C TYR A 152 8.49 7.01 -12.42
N GLN A 153 7.69 7.28 -13.45
CA GLN A 153 7.91 6.74 -14.80
C GLN A 153 9.29 7.12 -15.35
N LYS A 154 9.75 8.36 -15.13
CA LYS A 154 11.09 8.79 -15.54
C LYS A 154 12.23 8.12 -14.77
N ASN A 155 11.98 7.61 -13.56
CA ASN A 155 13.01 7.10 -12.66
C ASN A 155 12.64 5.73 -12.06
N ALA A 156 11.89 4.90 -12.79
CA ALA A 156 11.31 3.66 -12.26
C ALA A 156 12.39 2.71 -11.72
N TRP A 157 13.56 2.71 -12.37
CA TRP A 157 14.75 1.95 -11.96
C TRP A 157 15.18 2.19 -10.50
N ARG A 158 14.89 3.35 -9.90
CA ARG A 158 15.24 3.66 -8.51
C ARG A 158 14.39 2.91 -7.47
N TYR A 159 13.30 2.31 -7.90
CA TYR A 159 12.30 1.69 -7.02
C TYR A 159 12.21 0.17 -7.20
N ASN A 160 13.06 -0.40 -8.07
CA ASN A 160 13.13 -1.83 -8.38
C ASN A 160 14.32 -2.54 -7.71
N LEU A 161 14.84 -1.99 -6.60
CA LEU A 161 15.99 -2.53 -5.85
C LEU A 161 15.55 -3.22 -4.56
#